data_AF-Q3A5X1-F1
#
_entry.id   AF-Q3A5X1-F1
#
_cell.length_a   1.000
_cell.length_b   1.000
_cell.length_c   1.000
_cell.angle_alpha   90.00
_cell.angle_beta   90.00
_cell.angle_gamma   90.00
#
_symmetry.space_group_name_H-M   'P 1'
#
loop_
_entity.id
_entity.type
_entity.pdbx_description
1 polymer ?
#
loop_
_entity_poly.entity_id
_entity_poly.type
_entity_poly.pdbx_seq_one_letter_code
_entity_poly.pdbx_strand_id
1 'polypeptide(L)'
;MMSYEMISIVIMMVIFMIGGLRLKSAKKQLDDKQSAIASQVILKSKKGITQASLVLMILFMVWLFVVDELNYGVASLFFFLAFVLQVVYWFKLRKNLSMSDLPAEYKSITLQSNVLFIAGLFIVALAFMVKNF
;
A
#
# COMPACT_ATOMS: atom_id res chain seq x y z
N MET A 1 -3.55 -13.15 -25.22
CA MET A 1 -4.58 -12.94 -24.18
C MET A 1 -3.85 -12.62 -22.88
N MET A 2 -4.19 -11.52 -22.20
CA MET A 2 -3.48 -11.13 -20.95
C MET A 2 -3.91 -12.07 -19.81
N SER A 3 -2.96 -12.58 -19.02
CA SER A 3 -3.28 -13.47 -17.90
C SER A 3 -3.96 -12.72 -16.76
N TYR A 4 -4.72 -13.43 -15.93
CA TYR A 4 -5.46 -12.84 -14.80
C TYR A 4 -4.51 -12.15 -13.80
N GLU A 5 -3.29 -12.68 -13.63
CA GLU A 5 -2.23 -12.06 -12.81
C GLU A 5 -1.85 -10.69 -13.36
N MET A 6 -1.60 -10.59 -14.67
CA MET A 6 -1.24 -9.34 -15.32
C MET A 6 -2.39 -8.33 -15.24
N ILE A 7 -3.63 -8.77 -15.41
CA ILE A 7 -4.82 -7.93 -15.21
C ILE A 7 -4.89 -7.42 -13.77
N SER A 8 -4.64 -8.29 -12.77
CA SER A 8 -4.67 -7.90 -11.36
C SER A 8 -3.60 -6.84 -11.01
N ILE A 9 -2.40 -6.96 -11.58
CA ILE A 9 -1.32 -5.98 -11.40
C ILE A 9 -1.72 -4.64 -12.03
N VAL A 10 -2.30 -4.64 -13.23
CA VAL A 10 -2.80 -3.42 -13.87
C VAL A 10 -3.87 -2.75 -13.01
N ILE A 11 -4.83 -3.52 -12.46
CA ILE A 11 -5.86 -3.01 -11.54
C ILE A 11 -5.20 -2.38 -10.30
N MET A 12 -4.24 -3.08 -9.67
CA MET A 12 -3.50 -2.55 -8.52
C MET A 12 -2.79 -1.23 -8.87
N MET A 13 -2.12 -1.14 -10.02
CA MET A 13 -1.45 0.08 -10.47
C MET A 13 -2.44 1.25 -10.63
N VAL A 14 -3.59 1.01 -11.25
CA VAL A 14 -4.66 2.01 -11.41
C VAL A 14 -5.19 2.47 -10.04
N ILE A 15 -5.43 1.54 -9.12
CA ILE A 15 -5.86 1.85 -7.74
C ILE A 15 -4.82 2.73 -7.04
N PHE A 16 -3.53 2.40 -7.14
CA PHE A 16 -2.45 3.15 -6.51
C PHE A 16 -2.32 4.56 -7.11
N MET A 17 -2.47 4.67 -8.43
CA MET A 17 -2.45 5.96 -9.13
C MET A 17 -3.63 6.85 -8.69
N ILE A 18 -4.86 6.33 -8.71
CA ILE A 18 -6.06 7.08 -8.30
C ILE A 18 -5.98 7.48 -6.83
N GLY A 19 -5.64 6.56 -5.93
CA GLY A 19 -5.49 6.87 -4.52
C GLY A 19 -4.37 7.89 -4.26
N GLY A 20 -3.25 7.79 -4.97
CA GLY A 20 -2.17 8.77 -4.91
C GLY A 20 -2.60 10.17 -5.36
N LEU A 21 -3.36 10.28 -6.45
CA LEU A 21 -3.93 11.54 -6.92
C LEU A 21 -4.93 12.14 -5.91
N ARG A 22 -5.82 11.32 -5.33
CA ARG A 22 -6.75 11.75 -4.28
C ARG A 22 -6.02 12.30 -3.06
N LEU A 23 -4.98 11.60 -2.59
CA LEU A 23 -4.14 12.06 -1.48
C LEU A 23 -3.41 13.37 -1.80
N LYS A 24 -2.85 13.50 -3.02
CA LYS A 24 -2.17 14.72 -3.46
C LYS A 24 -3.14 15.90 -3.51
N SER A 25 -4.35 15.69 -4.02
CA SER A 25 -5.39 16.71 -4.05
C SER A 25 -5.82 17.13 -2.64
N ALA A 26 -6.09 16.17 -1.75
CA ALA A 26 -6.46 16.44 -0.37
C ALA A 26 -5.36 17.19 0.40
N LYS A 27 -4.07 16.88 0.13
CA LYS A 27 -2.96 17.61 0.75
C LYS A 27 -2.87 19.06 0.28
N LYS A 28 -3.25 19.38 -0.97
CA LYS A 28 -3.24 20.76 -1.50
C LYS A 28 -4.29 21.66 -0.84
N GLN A 29 -5.30 21.09 -0.20
CA GLN A 29 -6.33 21.83 0.53
C GLN A 29 -5.88 22.21 1.96
N LEU A 30 -4.74 21.69 2.43
CA LEU A 30 -4.20 21.98 3.75
C LEU A 30 -3.39 23.28 3.71
N ASP A 31 -3.47 24.05 4.79
CA ASP A 31 -2.51 25.14 5.03
C ASP A 31 -1.09 24.59 5.34
N ASP A 32 -0.09 25.46 5.37
CA ASP A 32 1.31 25.05 5.57
C ASP A 32 1.54 24.34 6.91
N LYS A 33 0.85 24.78 7.96
CA LYS A 33 0.96 24.18 9.30
C LYS A 33 0.35 22.78 9.32
N GLN A 34 -0.85 22.62 8.75
CA GLN A 34 -1.53 21.34 8.61
C GLN A 34 -0.77 20.39 7.69
N SER A 35 -0.14 20.90 6.63
CA SER A 35 0.70 20.11 5.73
C SER A 35 1.93 19.54 6.44
N ALA A 36 2.55 20.31 7.34
CA ALA A 36 3.63 19.85 8.20
C ALA A 36 3.15 18.77 9.18
N ILE A 37 2.01 18.99 9.85
CA ILE A 37 1.39 18.01 10.77
C ILE A 37 1.05 16.71 10.02
N ALA A 38 0.43 16.81 8.84
CA ALA A 38 0.08 15.66 8.02
C ALA A 38 1.33 14.84 7.64
N SER A 39 2.41 15.52 7.27
CA SER A 39 3.67 14.87 6.92
C SER A 39 4.29 14.16 8.13
N GLN A 40 4.26 14.76 9.32
CA GLN A 40 4.69 14.12 10.57
C GLN A 40 3.83 12.92 10.96
N VAL A 41 2.50 13.03 10.81
CA VAL A 41 1.55 11.93 11.08
C VAL A 41 1.84 10.74 10.17
N ILE A 42 2.06 10.97 8.87
CA ILE A 42 2.42 9.92 7.91
C ILE A 42 3.76 9.29 8.29
N LEU A 43 4.78 10.09 8.58
CA LEU A 43 6.11 9.59 8.97
C LEU A 43 6.04 8.74 10.25
N LYS A 44 5.34 9.23 11.27
CA LYS A 44 5.11 8.54 12.55
C LYS A 44 4.38 7.21 12.35
N SER A 45 3.40 7.18 11.43
CA SER A 45 2.62 5.98 11.12
C SER A 45 3.43 4.92 10.36
N LYS A 46 4.42 5.34 9.58
CA LYS A 46 5.32 4.45 8.82
C LYS A 46 6.51 3.91 9.61
N LYS A 47 6.75 4.39 10.84
CA LYS A 47 7.87 3.94 11.68
C LYS A 47 7.83 2.41 11.87
N GLY A 48 8.94 1.75 11.55
CA GLY A 48 9.12 0.29 11.53
C GLY A 48 8.56 -0.40 10.27
N ILE A 49 7.55 0.17 9.62
CA ILE A 49 6.95 -0.38 8.39
C ILE A 49 7.88 -0.14 7.21
N THR A 50 8.46 1.07 7.08
CA THR A 50 9.39 1.38 5.99
C THR A 50 10.58 0.41 5.95
N GLN A 51 11.13 0.04 7.11
CA GLN A 51 12.23 -0.92 7.20
C GLN A 51 11.78 -2.33 6.81
N ALA A 52 10.64 -2.79 7.34
CA ALA A 52 10.08 -4.10 6.98
C ALA A 52 9.75 -4.20 5.49
N SER A 53 9.16 -3.15 4.90
CA SER A 53 8.88 -3.08 3.46
C SER A 53 10.15 -3.07 2.62
N LEU A 54 11.21 -2.38 3.07
CA LEU A 54 12.51 -2.38 2.39
C LEU A 54 13.13 -3.78 2.40
N VAL A 55 13.15 -4.46 3.54
CA VAL A 55 13.65 -5.84 3.66
C VAL A 55 12.83 -6.77 2.76
N LEU A 56 11.51 -6.66 2.78
CA LEU A 56 10.62 -7.45 1.93
C LEU A 56 10.92 -7.22 0.44
N MET A 57 11.13 -5.97 0.02
CA MET A 57 11.46 -5.61 -1.35
C MET A 57 12.83 -6.18 -1.77
N ILE A 58 13.85 -6.10 -0.90
CA ILE A 58 15.18 -6.67 -1.18
C ILE A 58 15.07 -8.20 -1.33
N LEU A 59 14.37 -8.87 -0.41
CA LEU A 59 14.14 -10.32 -0.49
C LEU A 59 13.40 -10.71 -1.78
N PHE A 60 12.39 -9.92 -2.18
CA PHE A 60 11.66 -10.14 -3.42
C PHE A 60 12.56 -9.99 -4.65
N MET A 61 13.39 -8.94 -4.69
CA MET A 61 14.35 -8.75 -5.78
C MET A 61 15.38 -9.86 -5.85
N VAL A 62 16.00 -10.22 -4.73
CA VAL A 62 16.98 -11.34 -4.69
C VAL A 62 16.33 -12.63 -5.18
N TRP A 63 15.10 -12.93 -4.73
CA TRP A 63 14.36 -14.09 -5.20
C TRP A 63 14.13 -14.06 -6.72
N LEU A 64 13.69 -12.93 -7.28
CA LEU A 64 13.50 -12.77 -8.73
C LEU A 64 14.79 -12.97 -9.55
N PHE A 65 15.97 -12.75 -8.98
CA PHE A 65 17.25 -12.96 -9.66
C PHE A 65 17.79 -14.39 -9.54
N VAL A 66 17.45 -15.10 -8.46
CA VAL A 66 17.98 -16.44 -8.18
C VAL A 66 17.14 -17.53 -8.84
N VAL A 67 15.86 -17.27 -9.11
CA VAL A 67 14.95 -18.27 -9.66
C VAL A 67 14.66 -17.98 -11.13
N ASP A 68 14.98 -18.94 -11.99
CA ASP A 68 14.81 -18.84 -13.45
C ASP A 68 13.33 -18.77 -13.88
N GLU A 69 12.42 -19.30 -13.07
CA GLU A 69 10.97 -19.32 -13.32
C GLU A 69 10.17 -18.67 -12.18
N LEU A 70 9.14 -17.91 -12.55
CA LEU A 70 8.27 -17.25 -11.59
C LEU A 70 7.41 -18.26 -10.83
N ASN A 71 7.80 -18.59 -9.59
CA ASN A 71 6.96 -19.38 -8.70
C ASN A 71 5.79 -18.54 -8.16
N TYR A 72 4.58 -18.83 -8.64
CA TYR A 72 3.35 -18.08 -8.29
C TYR A 72 3.00 -18.15 -6.80
N GLY A 73 3.29 -19.28 -6.13
CA GLY A 73 3.12 -19.42 -4.68
C GLY A 73 4.02 -18.47 -3.90
N VAL A 74 5.31 -18.38 -4.26
CA VAL A 74 6.24 -17.44 -3.62
C VAL A 74 5.86 -15.99 -3.91
N ALA A 75 5.50 -15.66 -5.15
CA ALA A 75 5.00 -14.33 -5.49
C ALA A 75 3.75 -13.95 -4.67
N SER A 76 2.79 -14.87 -4.52
CA SER A 76 1.59 -14.64 -3.70
C SER A 76 1.93 -14.35 -2.23
N LEU A 77 2.93 -15.05 -1.67
CA LEU A 77 3.42 -14.82 -0.30
C LEU A 77 3.96 -13.39 -0.13
N PHE A 78 4.75 -12.90 -1.09
CA PHE A 78 5.26 -11.53 -1.05
C PHE A 78 4.13 -10.49 -1.09
N PHE A 79 3.11 -10.68 -1.94
CA PHE A 79 1.95 -9.79 -1.96
C PHE A 79 1.12 -9.86 -0.67
N PHE A 80 0.97 -11.04 -0.06
CA PHE A 80 0.33 -11.18 1.26
C PHE A 80 1.11 -10.45 2.36
N LEU A 81 2.43 -10.58 2.39
CA LEU A 81 3.27 -9.85 3.35
C LEU A 81 3.16 -8.33 3.16
N ALA A 82 3.15 -7.85 1.91
CA ALA A 82 2.93 -6.44 1.62
C ALA A 82 1.53 -5.97 2.06
N PHE A 83 0.49 -6.78 1.82
CA PHE A 83 -0.87 -6.55 2.32
C PHE A 83 -0.90 -6.43 3.85
N VAL A 84 -0.28 -7.36 4.57
CA VAL A 84 -0.24 -7.32 6.05
C VAL A 84 0.45 -6.05 6.55
N LEU A 85 1.60 -5.68 5.96
CA LEU A 85 2.29 -4.43 6.32
C LEU A 85 1.41 -3.20 6.06
N GLN A 86 0.64 -3.21 4.96
CA GLN A 86 -0.29 -2.14 4.64
C GLN A 86 -1.47 -2.06 5.62
N VAL A 87 -2.00 -3.20 6.08
CA VAL A 87 -3.04 -3.26 7.13
C VAL A 87 -2.50 -2.71 8.45
N VAL A 88 -1.29 -3.11 8.86
CA VAL A 88 -0.64 -2.57 10.07
C VAL A 88 -0.44 -1.06 9.94
N TYR A 89 -0.03 -0.58 8.76
CA TYR A 89 0.08 0.84 8.46
C TYR A 89 -1.27 1.56 8.61
N TRP A 90 -2.35 1.00 8.07
CA TRP A 90 -3.69 1.57 8.19
C TRP A 90 -4.13 1.74 9.64
N PHE A 91 -3.93 0.75 10.50
CA PHE A 91 -4.26 0.86 11.93
C PHE A 91 -3.47 1.99 12.63
N LYS A 92 -2.15 2.05 12.40
CA LYS A 92 -1.31 3.12 12.95
C LYS A 92 -1.72 4.50 12.43
N LEU A 93 -1.98 4.59 11.12
CA LEU A 93 -2.40 5.81 10.45
C LEU A 93 -3.74 6.31 10.99
N ARG A 94 -4.73 5.43 11.12
CA ARG A 94 -6.04 5.75 11.71
C ARG A 94 -5.90 6.33 13.12
N LYS A 95 -5.10 5.69 13.98
CA LYS A 95 -4.84 6.17 15.34
C LYS A 95 -4.14 7.54 15.35
N ASN A 96 -3.12 7.74 14.53
CA ASN A 96 -2.39 9.01 14.51
C ASN A 96 -3.22 10.15 13.88
N LEU A 97 -4.04 9.86 12.88
CA LEU A 97 -4.97 10.83 12.28
C LEU A 97 -6.09 11.20 13.26
N SER A 98 -6.61 10.28 14.07
CA SER A 98 -7.65 10.62 15.04
C SER A 98 -7.14 11.57 16.13
N MET A 99 -5.84 11.54 16.43
CA MET A 99 -5.18 12.38 17.42
C MET A 99 -4.64 13.71 16.86
N SER A 100 -4.77 13.99 15.57
CA SER A 100 -4.24 15.20 14.95
C SER A 100 -5.33 16.25 14.70
N ASP A 101 -4.94 17.52 14.64
CA ASP A 101 -5.84 18.65 14.33
C ASP A 101 -6.10 18.81 12.81
N LEU A 102 -6.02 17.70 12.05
CA LEU A 102 -6.25 17.73 10.61
C LEU A 102 -7.76 17.82 10.28
N PRO A 103 -8.13 18.42 9.13
CA PRO A 103 -9.51 18.44 8.67
C PRO A 103 -10.10 17.04 8.51
N ALA A 104 -11.39 16.88 8.83
CA ALA A 104 -12.10 15.60 8.74
C ALA A 104 -12.09 15.04 7.29
N GLU A 105 -12.21 15.91 6.29
CA GLU A 105 -12.15 15.53 4.88
C GLU A 105 -10.80 14.90 4.52
N TYR A 106 -9.68 15.54 4.91
CA TYR A 106 -8.34 14.99 4.70
C TYR A 106 -8.17 13.63 5.38
N LYS A 107 -8.63 13.49 6.63
CA LYS A 107 -8.58 12.21 7.37
C LYS A 107 -9.36 11.11 6.63
N SER A 108 -10.57 11.43 6.19
CA SER A 108 -11.44 10.50 5.46
C SER A 108 -10.82 10.05 4.13
N ILE A 109 -10.38 10.99 3.28
CA ILE A 109 -9.73 10.68 2.01
C ILE A 109 -8.46 9.85 2.24
N THR A 110 -7.70 10.16 3.28
CA THR A 110 -6.48 9.43 3.62
C THR A 110 -6.76 7.97 4.01
N LEU A 111 -7.77 7.73 4.84
CA LEU A 111 -8.17 6.39 5.24
C LEU A 111 -8.78 5.59 4.09
N GLN A 112 -9.68 6.20 3.31
CA GLN A 112 -10.29 5.56 2.15
C GLN A 112 -9.25 5.16 1.10
N SER A 113 -8.29 6.03 0.81
CA SER A 113 -7.21 5.73 -0.16
C SER A 113 -6.35 4.56 0.31
N ASN A 114 -6.10 4.47 1.61
CA ASN A 114 -5.32 3.37 2.18
C ASN A 114 -6.08 2.02 2.12
N VAL A 115 -7.38 2.03 2.39
CA VAL A 115 -8.25 0.85 2.20
C VAL A 115 -8.24 0.39 0.74
N LEU A 116 -8.26 1.31 -0.22
CA LEU A 116 -8.13 0.97 -1.63
C LEU A 116 -6.77 0.30 -1.93
N PHE A 117 -5.66 0.81 -1.38
CA PHE A 117 -4.35 0.17 -1.55
C PHE A 117 -4.30 -1.25 -0.97
N ILE A 118 -4.91 -1.45 0.21
CA ILE A 118 -5.07 -2.78 0.82
C ILE A 118 -5.83 -3.71 -0.12
N ALA A 119 -6.96 -3.26 -0.66
CA ALA A 119 -7.76 -4.05 -1.61
C ALA A 119 -6.97 -4.41 -2.88
N GLY A 120 -6.21 -3.45 -3.44
CA GLY A 120 -5.36 -3.68 -4.60
C GLY A 120 -4.32 -4.78 -4.36
N LEU A 121 -3.61 -4.73 -3.22
CA LEU A 121 -2.63 -5.76 -2.85
C LEU A 121 -3.29 -7.13 -2.63
N PHE A 122 -4.46 -7.16 -1.99
CA PHE A 122 -5.18 -8.39 -1.72
C PHE A 122 -5.66 -9.08 -3.02
N ILE A 123 -6.17 -8.32 -3.98
CA ILE A 123 -6.61 -8.84 -5.29
C ILE A 123 -5.44 -9.49 -6.03
N VAL A 124 -4.26 -8.86 -6.02
CA VAL A 124 -3.06 -9.43 -6.66
C VAL A 124 -2.61 -10.70 -5.93
N ALA A 125 -2.57 -10.69 -4.60
CA ALA A 125 -2.21 -11.87 -3.81
C ALA A 125 -3.12 -13.07 -4.14
N LEU A 126 -4.44 -12.84 -4.24
CA LEU A 126 -5.40 -13.87 -4.63
C LEU A 126 -5.21 -14.36 -6.07
N ALA A 127 -4.98 -13.46 -7.03
CA ALA A 127 -4.78 -13.85 -8.43
C ALA A 127 -3.59 -14.80 -8.61
N PHE A 128 -2.49 -14.52 -7.91
CA PHE A 128 -1.32 -15.39 -7.90
C PHE A 128 -1.55 -16.70 -7.12
N MET A 129 -2.32 -16.65 -6.03
CA MET A 129 -2.66 -17.84 -5.24
C MET A 129 -3.53 -18.83 -6.04
N VAL A 130 -4.53 -18.36 -6.78
CA VAL A 130 -5.42 -19.21 -7.57
C VAL A 130 -4.66 -20.00 -8.63
N LYS A 131 -3.63 -19.41 -9.25
CA LYS A 131 -2.80 -20.10 -10.25
C LYS A 131 -1.88 -21.17 -9.67
N ASN A 132 -1.66 -21.16 -8.37
CA ASN A 132 -0.83 -22.14 -7.68
C ASN A 132 -1.59 -23.43 -7.32
N PHE A 133 -2.92 -23.46 -7.49
CA PHE A 133 -3.80 -24.61 -7.32
C PHE A 133 -4.27 -25.14 -8.68
#